data_AF-G2NRB7-F1
#
_entry.id   AF-G2NRB7-F1
#
_cell.length_a   1.000
_cell.length_b   1.000
_cell.length_c   1.000
_cell.angle_alpha   90.00
_cell.angle_beta   90.00
_cell.angle_gamma   90.00
#
_symmetry.space_group_name_H-M   'P 1'
#
loop_
_entity.id
_entity.type
_entity.pdbx_description
1 polymer ?
#
loop_
_entity_poly.entity_id
_entity_poly.type
_entity_poly.pdbx_seq_one_letter_code
_entity_poly.pdbx_strand_id
1 'polypeptide(L)'
;MTEPVDHPLVIAVKPLVDAMGAELLGPDQAQADDVVLAWEGEAVLAVRLPQLSDSLDHILAAMERRHGMPLAELDRKTKQGVVRTLEARGAFSVRHGVETVAGALGVSRFTVYNYLNREHAAKGE
;
A
#
# COMPACT_ATOMS: atom_id res chain seq x y z
N MET A 1 7.92 31.29 -11.90
CA MET A 1 7.13 30.59 -10.88
C MET A 1 6.77 29.25 -11.49
N THR A 2 7.52 28.21 -11.15
CA THR A 2 7.24 26.85 -11.60
C THR A 2 5.90 26.43 -11.00
N GLU A 3 4.97 25.94 -11.81
CA GLU A 3 3.70 25.43 -11.31
C GLU A 3 3.97 24.32 -10.28
N PRO A 4 3.19 24.21 -9.19
CA PRO A 4 3.43 23.26 -8.10
C PRO A 4 3.65 21.81 -8.56
N VAL A 5 3.15 21.47 -9.75
CA VAL A 5 3.20 20.14 -10.35
C VAL A 5 4.61 19.71 -10.80
N ASP A 6 5.49 20.64 -11.16
CA ASP A 6 6.83 20.34 -11.71
C ASP A 6 7.98 20.44 -10.67
N HIS A 7 7.66 20.59 -9.38
CA HIS A 7 8.68 20.74 -8.35
C HIS A 7 9.47 19.41 -8.15
N PRO A 8 10.81 19.41 -8.05
CA PRO A 8 11.61 18.19 -7.88
C PRO A 8 11.18 17.31 -6.70
N LEU A 9 10.81 17.93 -5.57
CA LEU A 9 10.25 17.22 -4.41
C LEU A 9 8.97 16.46 -4.74
N VAL A 10 8.05 17.05 -5.51
CA VAL A 10 6.77 16.42 -5.91
C VAL A 10 7.05 15.18 -6.75
N ILE A 11 7.93 15.29 -7.74
CA ILE A 11 8.34 14.16 -8.58
C ILE A 11 8.98 13.04 -7.74
N ALA A 12 9.83 13.41 -6.78
CA ALA A 12 10.55 12.45 -5.93
C ALA A 12 9.61 11.69 -4.98
N VAL A 13 8.61 12.35 -4.40
CA VAL A 13 7.69 11.72 -3.43
C VAL A 13 6.49 11.04 -4.06
N LYS A 14 6.13 11.38 -5.30
CA LYS A 14 4.97 10.80 -6.00
C LYS A 14 4.94 9.26 -6.00
N PRO A 15 6.04 8.52 -6.27
CA PRO A 15 6.00 7.05 -6.23
C PRO A 15 5.67 6.49 -4.84
N LEU A 16 6.13 7.15 -3.77
CA LEU A 16 5.82 6.74 -2.40
C LEU A 16 4.36 7.03 -2.06
N VAL A 17 3.87 8.21 -2.43
CA VAL A 17 2.48 8.62 -2.22
C VAL A 17 1.51 7.70 -2.94
N ASP A 18 1.77 7.40 -4.22
CA ASP A 18 0.98 6.46 -5.02
C ASP A 18 1.01 5.03 -4.44
N ALA A 19 2.13 4.62 -3.83
CA ALA A 19 2.28 3.30 -3.23
C ALA A 19 1.58 3.18 -1.87
N MET A 20 1.50 4.30 -1.13
CA MET A 20 0.76 4.38 0.12
C MET A 20 -0.74 4.52 -0.10
N GLY A 21 -1.17 5.01 -1.26
CA GLY A 21 -2.57 5.41 -1.50
C GLY A 21 -2.90 6.76 -0.88
N ALA A 22 -1.88 7.58 -0.67
CA ALA A 22 -2.04 8.93 -0.15
C ALA A 22 -2.39 9.90 -1.27
N GLU A 23 -2.94 11.06 -0.90
CA GLU A 23 -3.28 12.13 -1.83
C GLU A 23 -2.27 13.28 -1.72
N LEU A 24 -1.86 13.83 -2.86
CA LEU A 24 -1.05 15.05 -2.92
C LEU A 24 -1.96 16.27 -2.98
N LEU A 25 -1.70 17.22 -2.09
CA LEU A 25 -2.46 18.45 -1.92
C LEU A 25 -1.54 19.67 -2.00
N GLY A 26 -2.10 20.83 -2.37
CA GLY A 26 -1.42 22.10 -2.19
C GLY A 26 -1.19 22.39 -0.69
N PRO A 27 -0.11 23.08 -0.32
CA PRO A 27 0.17 23.40 1.09
C PRO A 27 -0.93 24.26 1.73
N ASP A 28 -1.65 25.05 0.92
CA ASP A 28 -2.80 25.86 1.29
C ASP A 28 -4.07 25.03 1.59
N GLN A 29 -4.10 23.77 1.17
CA GLN A 29 -5.22 22.85 1.36
C GLN A 29 -5.01 21.87 2.53
N ALA A 30 -3.86 21.97 3.20
CA ALA A 30 -3.47 21.08 4.28
C ALA A 30 -4.41 21.21 5.50
N GLN A 31 -4.82 20.06 6.03
CA GLN A 31 -5.53 19.92 7.29
C GLN A 31 -4.58 19.48 8.41
N ALA A 32 -5.06 19.47 9.66
CA ALA A 32 -4.24 19.17 10.84
C ALA A 32 -3.59 17.78 10.82
N ASP A 33 -4.24 16.80 10.19
CA ASP A 33 -3.77 15.42 10.09
C ASP A 33 -2.94 15.15 8.83
N ASP A 34 -2.79 16.16 7.94
CA ASP A 34 -1.99 16.03 6.73
C ASP A 34 -0.50 16.29 7.01
N VAL A 35 0.38 15.61 6.27
CA VAL A 35 1.83 15.79 6.40
C VAL A 35 2.32 16.83 5.41
N VAL A 36 2.70 18.02 5.90
CA VAL A 36 3.29 19.08 5.06
C VAL A 36 4.76 18.76 4.78
N LEU A 37 5.12 18.72 3.50
CA LEU A 37 6.49 18.52 3.03
C LEU A 37 7.10 19.86 2.60
N ALA A 38 8.21 20.20 3.22
CA ALA A 38 8.97 21.42 2.94
C ALA A 38 10.26 21.14 2.18
N TRP A 39 10.66 22.06 1.32
CA TRP A 39 11.96 22.07 0.63
C TRP A 39 12.62 23.42 0.89
N GLU A 40 13.87 23.41 1.36
CA GLU A 40 14.61 24.65 1.67
C GLU A 40 13.87 25.60 2.65
N GLY A 41 13.06 25.03 3.54
CA GLY A 41 12.29 25.78 4.54
C GLY A 41 10.93 26.28 4.06
N GLU A 42 10.61 26.12 2.78
CA GLU A 42 9.34 26.54 2.19
C GLU A 42 8.40 25.34 2.02
N ALA A 43 7.11 25.52 2.36
CA ALA A 43 6.10 24.48 2.18
C ALA A 43 5.79 24.29 0.69
N VAL A 44 5.99 23.07 0.18
CA VAL A 44 5.82 22.76 -1.25
C VAL A 44 4.52 22.03 -1.52
N LEU A 45 4.19 21.04 -0.69
CA LEU A 45 3.00 20.21 -0.83
C LEU A 45 2.59 19.62 0.51
N ALA A 46 1.34 19.15 0.60
CA ALA A 46 0.86 18.33 1.70
C ALA A 46 0.49 16.93 1.21
N VAL A 47 0.63 15.94 2.09
CA VAL A 47 0.28 14.54 1.83
C VAL A 47 -0.82 14.13 2.80
N ARG A 48 -2.00 13.81 2.27
CA ARG A 48 -3.07 13.21 3.06
C ARG A 48 -2.91 11.70 3.09
N LEU A 49 -2.67 11.17 4.27
CA LEU A 49 -2.53 9.74 4.46
C LEU A 49 -3.89 9.05 4.34
N PRO A 50 -3.96 7.87 3.70
CA PRO A 50 -5.19 7.11 3.63
C PRO A 50 -5.55 6.55 5.01
N GLN A 51 -6.84 6.28 5.19
CA GLN A 51 -7.31 5.53 6.34
C GLN A 51 -6.75 4.10 6.25
N LEU A 52 -6.58 3.45 7.41
CA LEU A 52 -5.95 2.13 7.48
C LEU A 52 -6.67 1.05 6.64
N SER A 53 -8.01 1.16 6.51
CA SER A 53 -8.82 0.30 5.63
C SER A 53 -8.47 0.51 4.16
N ASP A 54 -8.40 1.77 3.73
CA ASP A 54 -8.15 2.13 2.33
C ASP A 54 -6.71 1.78 1.94
N SER A 55 -5.80 1.78 2.92
CA SER A 55 -4.40 1.40 2.74
C SER A 55 -4.24 -0.03 2.20
N LEU A 56 -5.10 -0.99 2.59
CA LEU A 56 -4.99 -2.37 2.12
C LEU A 56 -5.30 -2.49 0.63
N ASP A 57 -6.39 -1.88 0.18
CA ASP A 57 -6.79 -1.91 -1.23
C ASP A 57 -5.74 -1.24 -2.12
N HIS A 58 -5.14 -0.15 -1.65
CA HIS A 58 -4.03 0.50 -2.35
C HIS A 58 -2.78 -0.37 -2.42
N ILE A 59 -2.43 -1.08 -1.34
CA ILE A 59 -1.31 -2.03 -1.34
C ILE A 59 -1.56 -3.15 -2.36
N LEU A 60 -2.77 -3.70 -2.41
CA LEU A 60 -3.15 -4.74 -3.37
C LEU A 60 -3.06 -4.23 -4.81
N ALA A 61 -3.61 -3.06 -5.11
CA ALA A 61 -3.53 -2.44 -6.43
C ALA A 61 -2.07 -2.13 -6.85
N ALA A 62 -1.22 -1.70 -5.92
CA ALA A 62 0.20 -1.50 -6.18
C ALA A 62 0.92 -2.82 -6.51
N MET A 63 0.53 -3.92 -5.87
CA MET A 63 1.05 -5.26 -6.18
C MET A 63 0.61 -5.73 -7.57
N GLU A 64 -0.65 -5.49 -7.97
CA GLU A 64 -1.13 -5.80 -9.32
C GLU A 64 -0.32 -5.07 -10.39
N ARG A 65 -0.10 -3.75 -10.21
CA ARG A 65 0.74 -2.95 -11.11
C ARG A 65 2.16 -3.51 -11.21
N ARG A 66 2.73 -3.95 -10.09
CA ARG A 66 4.09 -4.53 -10.06
C ARG A 66 4.15 -5.88 -10.78
N HIS A 67 3.12 -6.71 -10.66
CA HIS A 67 3.08 -8.01 -11.32
C HIS A 67 2.60 -7.93 -12.78
N GLY A 68 1.98 -6.82 -13.18
CA GLY A 68 1.47 -6.59 -14.52
C GLY A 68 0.21 -7.40 -14.85
N MET A 69 -0.42 -8.01 -13.85
CA MET A 69 -1.61 -8.85 -14.01
C MET A 69 -2.43 -8.91 -12.71
N PRO A 70 -3.72 -9.31 -12.76
CA PRO A 70 -4.54 -9.47 -11.57
C PRO A 70 -3.93 -10.46 -10.58
N LEU A 71 -4.02 -10.19 -9.27
CA LEU A 71 -3.40 -11.09 -8.27
C LEU A 71 -4.05 -12.49 -8.27
N ALA A 72 -5.31 -12.58 -8.71
CA ALA A 72 -6.03 -13.83 -8.86
C ALA A 72 -5.41 -14.78 -9.90
N GLU A 73 -4.66 -14.27 -10.87
CA GLU A 73 -4.03 -15.05 -11.93
C GLU A 73 -2.60 -15.52 -11.58
N LEU A 74 -2.06 -15.05 -10.45
CA LEU A 74 -0.72 -15.42 -10.01
C LEU A 74 -0.61 -16.92 -9.72
N ASP A 75 0.58 -17.47 -9.96
CA ASP A 75 0.89 -18.83 -9.54
C ASP A 75 0.85 -18.97 -8.00
N ARG A 76 0.72 -20.21 -7.54
CA ARG A 76 0.59 -20.50 -6.10
C ARG A 76 1.77 -19.97 -5.27
N LYS A 77 3.00 -20.10 -5.78
CA LYS A 77 4.22 -19.70 -5.06
C LYS A 77 4.27 -18.18 -4.89
N THR A 78 3.84 -17.45 -5.91
CA THR A 78 3.78 -16.00 -5.92
C THR A 78 2.65 -15.50 -5.02
N LYS A 79 1.46 -16.11 -5.06
CA LYS A 79 0.38 -15.82 -4.10
C LYS A 79 0.83 -16.00 -2.64
N GLN A 80 1.61 -17.03 -2.34
CA GLN A 80 2.21 -17.19 -1.01
C GLN A 80 3.15 -16.04 -0.66
N GLY A 81 4.00 -15.60 -1.59
CA GLY A 81 4.87 -14.43 -1.38
C GLY A 81 4.12 -13.13 -1.16
N VAL A 82 3.00 -12.93 -1.87
CA VAL A 82 2.09 -11.80 -1.66
C VAL A 82 1.54 -11.82 -0.23
N VAL A 83 1.00 -12.96 0.22
CA VAL A 83 0.48 -13.10 1.60
C VAL A 83 1.54 -12.77 2.65
N ARG A 84 2.78 -13.25 2.50
CA ARG A 84 3.87 -12.90 3.45
C ARG A 84 4.15 -11.40 3.48
N THR A 85 4.16 -10.76 2.31
CA THR A 85 4.42 -9.31 2.22
C THR A 85 3.29 -8.52 2.87
N LEU A 86 2.04 -8.97 2.70
CA LEU A 86 0.87 -8.37 3.33
C LEU A 86 0.88 -8.57 4.85
N GLU A 87 1.29 -9.74 5.34
CA GLU A 87 1.46 -10.00 6.77
C GLU A 87 2.49 -9.07 7.41
N ALA A 88 3.67 -8.94 6.79
CA ALA A 88 4.72 -8.03 7.25
C ALA A 88 4.29 -6.55 7.25
N ARG A 89 3.26 -6.20 6.47
CA ARG A 89 2.65 -4.86 6.42
C ARG A 89 1.43 -4.71 7.34
N GLY A 90 1.11 -5.73 8.15
CA GLY A 90 -0.01 -5.69 9.10
C GLY A 90 -1.40 -5.80 8.44
N ALA A 91 -1.48 -6.25 7.18
CA ALA A 91 -2.74 -6.33 6.43
C ALA A 91 -3.83 -7.15 7.16
N PHE A 92 -3.42 -8.16 7.92
CA PHE A 92 -4.34 -9.06 8.63
C PHE A 92 -4.79 -8.55 10.01
N SER A 93 -4.24 -7.42 10.47
CA SER A 93 -4.74 -6.71 11.67
C SER A 93 -5.89 -5.76 11.35
N VAL A 94 -6.12 -5.46 10.07
CA VAL A 94 -7.22 -4.61 9.60
C VAL A 94 -8.53 -5.39 9.62
N ARG A 95 -9.64 -4.71 9.95
CA ARG A 95 -10.98 -5.30 9.88
C ARG A 95 -11.23 -5.83 8.47
N HIS A 96 -11.68 -7.08 8.37
CA HIS A 96 -11.92 -7.80 7.12
C HIS A 96 -10.67 -8.06 6.25
N GLY A 97 -9.45 -7.80 6.74
CA GLY A 97 -8.22 -7.94 5.93
C GLY A 97 -8.04 -9.32 5.30
N VAL A 98 -8.35 -10.40 6.03
CA VAL A 98 -8.31 -11.77 5.48
C VAL A 98 -9.30 -11.96 4.34
N GLU A 99 -10.50 -11.38 4.44
CA GLU A 99 -11.54 -11.48 3.42
C GLU A 99 -11.16 -10.69 2.16
N THR A 100 -10.69 -9.46 2.33
CA THR A 100 -10.21 -8.60 1.23
C THR A 100 -9.07 -9.27 0.47
N VAL A 101 -8.05 -9.78 1.18
CA VAL A 101 -6.91 -10.46 0.55
C VAL A 101 -7.33 -11.75 -0.14
N ALA A 102 -8.23 -12.54 0.47
CA ALA A 102 -8.75 -13.75 -0.13
C ALA A 102 -9.47 -13.46 -1.46
N GLY A 103 -10.31 -12.41 -1.47
CA GLY A 103 -10.99 -11.93 -2.67
C GLY A 103 -10.02 -11.52 -3.77
N ALA A 104 -9.04 -10.66 -3.46
CA ALA A 104 -8.06 -10.19 -4.44
C ALA A 104 -7.20 -11.32 -5.02
N LEU A 105 -6.81 -12.30 -4.19
CA LEU A 105 -6.03 -13.46 -4.62
C LEU A 105 -6.87 -14.55 -5.32
N GLY A 106 -8.19 -14.42 -5.37
CA GLY A 106 -9.08 -15.45 -5.93
C GLY A 106 -8.96 -16.79 -5.20
N VAL A 107 -8.81 -16.77 -3.88
CA VAL A 107 -8.70 -17.98 -3.03
C VAL A 107 -9.65 -17.91 -1.84
N SER A 108 -9.84 -19.02 -1.14
CA SER A 108 -10.64 -19.02 0.09
C SER A 108 -9.88 -18.40 1.27
N ARG A 109 -10.61 -17.87 2.26
CA ARG A 109 -10.03 -17.44 3.56
C ARG A 109 -9.20 -18.55 4.20
N PHE A 110 -9.68 -19.79 4.12
CA PHE A 110 -8.94 -20.98 4.55
C PHE A 110 -7.57 -21.11 3.86
N THR A 111 -7.49 -20.82 2.57
CA THR A 111 -6.22 -20.85 1.82
C THR A 111 -5.25 -19.78 2.31
N VAL A 112 -5.75 -18.58 2.62
CA VAL A 112 -4.94 -17.50 3.22
C VAL A 112 -4.36 -17.95 4.57
N TYR A 113 -5.17 -18.49 5.47
CA TYR A 113 -4.68 -19.03 6.75
C TYR A 113 -3.63 -20.13 6.58
N ASN A 114 -3.78 -21.01 5.58
CA ASN A 114 -2.76 -22.01 5.27
C ASN A 114 -1.43 -21.40 4.83
N TYR A 115 -1.46 -20.27 4.11
CA TYR A 115 -0.24 -19.59 3.70
C TYR A 115 0.46 -18.94 4.89
N LEU A 116 -0.29 -18.33 5.82
CA LEU A 116 0.24 -17.78 7.08
C LEU A 116 0.87 -18.86 7.97
N ASN A 117 0.18 -19.99 8.15
CA ASN A 117 0.68 -21.08 9.01
C ASN A 117 1.96 -21.73 8.46
N ARG A 118 2.12 -21.81 7.14
CA ARG A 118 3.37 -22.28 6.52
C ARG A 118 4.55 -21.34 6.77
N GLU A 119 4.29 -20.04 6.96
CA GLU A 119 5.34 -19.07 7.31
C GLU A 119 5.84 -19.27 8.74
N HIS A 120 4.92 -19.36 9.71
CA HIS A 120 5.31 -19.56 11.11
C HIS A 120 6.10 -20.85 11.32
N ALA A 121 5.77 -21.93 10.59
CA ALA A 121 6.52 -23.17 10.62
C ALA A 121 7.96 -23.04 10.07
N ALA A 122 8.19 -22.16 9.08
CA ALA A 122 9.51 -21.94 8.47
C ALA A 122 10.39 -20.93 9.22
N LYS A 123 9.81 -20.10 10.10
CA LYS A 123 10.53 -19.15 10.98
C LYS A 123 10.89 -19.73 12.35
N GLY A 124 10.40 -20.94 12.65
CA GLY A 124 10.62 -21.65 13.91
C GLY A 124 11.74 -22.70 13.90
N GLU A 125 12.50 -22.78 12.80
CA GLU A 125 13.76 -23.56 12.66
C GLU A 125 14.95 -22.60 12.57
#